data_AF-A0A4Y8CAG0-F1
#
_entry.id   AF-A0A4Y8CAG0-F1
#
_cell.length_a   1.000
_cell.length_b   1.000
_cell.length_c   1.000
_cell.angle_alpha   90.00
_cell.angle_beta   90.00
_cell.angle_gamma   90.00
#
_symmetry.space_group_name_H-M   'P 1'
#
loop_
_entity.id
_entity.type
_entity.pdbx_description
1 polymer ?
#
loop_
_entity_poly.entity_id
_entity_poly.type
_entity_poly.pdbx_seq_one_letter_code
_entity_poly.pdbx_strand_id
1 'polypeptide(L)'
;PKNAAVIAEIDGVVRFDKPLRSKERIIIQAEDGTSAEYLIDKSKHIQVRDGEFIHAGEKLTDGVVSSHDVLKILGEKALHYYLISEIQQVYRGQGVVISDKHIEVIVSQMLRQVKVVDSGHTKFIEGDLVSRRKFREENERIIRMGGEPAIAEPVLLGVTRAAIGSDSV
;
A
#
# COMPACT_ATOMS: atom_id res chain seq x y z
N PRO A 1 3.12 5.25 11.09
CA PRO A 1 4.15 5.24 12.16
C PRO A 1 4.51 6.68 12.56
N LYS A 2 5.04 6.94 13.76
CA LYS A 2 5.45 8.30 14.17
C LYS A 2 6.61 8.86 13.33
N ASN A 3 7.54 8.00 12.90
CA ASN A 3 8.57 8.32 11.91
C ASN A 3 8.41 7.41 10.68
N ALA A 4 7.54 7.80 9.75
CA ALA A 4 7.32 7.06 8.52
C ALA A 4 8.40 7.39 7.48
N ALA A 5 9.03 6.37 6.90
CA ALA A 5 9.91 6.54 5.75
C ALA A 5 9.09 6.92 4.52
N VAL A 6 9.63 7.80 3.68
CA VAL A 6 9.08 8.07 2.34
C VAL A 6 9.65 7.02 1.40
N ILE A 7 8.82 6.39 0.59
CA ILE A 7 9.22 5.40 -0.42
C ILE A 7 8.89 5.89 -1.83
N ALA A 8 9.65 5.44 -2.83
CA ALA A 8 9.42 5.76 -4.24
C ALA A 8 8.09 5.14 -4.71
N GLU A 9 7.28 5.90 -5.46
CA GLU A 9 6.01 5.42 -6.04
C GLU A 9 6.22 4.83 -7.44
N ILE A 10 7.30 5.20 -8.12
CA ILE A 10 7.64 4.79 -9.49
C ILE A 10 9.12 4.42 -9.58
N ASP A 11 9.45 3.57 -10.55
CA ASP A 11 10.83 3.33 -10.96
C ASP A 11 11.39 4.56 -11.68
N GLY A 12 12.64 4.92 -11.42
CA GLY A 12 13.26 6.01 -12.17
C GLY A 12 14.55 6.56 -11.57
N VAL A 13 15.03 7.65 -12.17
CA VAL A 13 16.25 8.34 -11.74
C VAL A 13 15.89 9.49 -10.79
N VAL A 14 16.56 9.53 -9.65
CA VAL A 14 16.42 10.56 -8.63
C VAL A 14 17.04 11.87 -9.11
N ARG A 15 16.31 12.97 -8.96
CA ARG A 15 16.77 14.34 -9.19
C ARG A 15 16.41 15.24 -8.03
N PHE A 16 17.34 16.06 -7.59
CA PHE A 16 17.07 17.11 -6.61
C PHE A 16 16.71 18.42 -7.31
N ASP A 17 15.59 19.03 -6.91
CA ASP A 17 15.15 20.34 -7.41
C ASP A 17 15.32 21.41 -6.31
N LYS A 18 15.00 22.67 -6.62
CA LYS A 18 15.14 23.80 -5.71
C LYS A 18 14.44 23.51 -4.37
N PRO A 19 15.17 23.59 -3.24
CA PRO A 19 14.58 23.36 -1.94
C PRO A 19 13.57 24.45 -1.58
N LEU A 20 12.54 24.05 -0.86
CA LEU A 20 11.64 24.97 -0.15
C LEU A 20 12.20 25.26 1.25
N ARG A 21 11.66 26.29 1.90
CA ARG A 21 12.18 26.82 3.18
C ARG A 21 12.51 25.74 4.22
N SER A 22 11.61 24.77 4.42
CA SER A 22 11.78 23.66 5.36
C SER A 22 11.80 22.28 4.71
N LYS A 23 11.73 22.19 3.38
CA LYS A 23 11.59 20.92 2.67
C LYS A 23 12.58 20.81 1.52
N GLU A 24 13.21 19.66 1.39
CA GLU A 24 13.89 19.23 0.18
C GLU A 24 12.87 18.73 -0.84
N ARG A 25 13.10 19.04 -2.12
CA ARG A 25 12.28 18.57 -3.22
C ARG A 25 13.07 17.51 -3.99
N ILE A 26 12.55 16.28 -3.99
CA ILE A 26 13.08 15.18 -4.78
C ILE A 26 12.07 14.86 -5.88
N ILE A 27 12.56 14.68 -7.10
CA ILE A 27 11.78 14.27 -8.26
C ILE A 27 12.35 12.95 -8.74
N ILE A 28 11.51 11.93 -8.87
CA ILE A 28 11.88 10.67 -9.53
C ILE A 28 11.32 10.76 -10.95
N GLN A 29 12.20 10.58 -11.94
CA GLN A 29 11.81 10.61 -13.34
C GLN A 29 11.93 9.22 -13.96
N ALA A 30 10.81 8.69 -14.43
CA ALA A 30 10.74 7.42 -15.14
C ALA A 30 11.17 7.57 -16.61
N GLU A 31 11.52 6.45 -17.24
CA GLU A 31 11.92 6.43 -18.65
C GLU A 31 10.79 6.81 -19.61
N ASP A 32 9.54 6.57 -19.23
CA ASP A 32 8.34 6.90 -20.00
C ASP A 32 7.96 8.40 -19.96
N GLY A 33 8.75 9.20 -19.25
CA GLY A 33 8.53 10.64 -19.08
C GLY A 33 7.63 11.01 -17.90
N THR A 34 7.08 10.03 -17.18
CA THR A 34 6.32 10.26 -15.94
C THR A 34 7.26 10.71 -14.83
N SER A 35 6.80 11.57 -13.94
CA SER A 35 7.58 12.01 -12.79
C SER A 35 6.75 12.05 -11.51
N ALA A 36 7.35 11.62 -10.41
CA ALA A 36 6.77 11.73 -9.07
C ALA A 36 7.58 12.72 -8.22
N GLU A 37 6.89 13.66 -7.59
CA GLU A 37 7.49 14.70 -6.74
C GLU A 37 7.29 14.39 -5.25
N TYR A 38 8.37 14.50 -4.48
CA TYR A 38 8.40 14.28 -3.04
C TYR A 38 8.92 15.52 -2.32
N LEU A 39 8.12 16.02 -1.37
CA LEU A 39 8.50 17.12 -0.48
C LEU A 39 8.88 16.56 0.89
N ILE A 40 10.18 16.41 1.11
CA ILE A 40 10.74 15.77 2.30
C ILE A 40 11.20 16.83 3.28
N ASP A 41 10.84 16.70 4.55
CA ASP A 41 11.30 17.64 5.58
C ASP A 41 12.83 17.56 5.74
N LYS A 42 13.52 18.70 5.80
CA LYS A 42 15.00 18.75 5.96
C LYS A 42 15.49 18.09 7.25
N SER A 43 14.60 17.87 8.23
CA SER A 43 14.92 17.14 9.46
C SER A 43 15.11 15.63 9.25
N LYS A 44 14.62 15.07 8.14
CA LYS A 44 14.78 13.64 7.81
C LYS A 44 16.09 13.36 7.11
N HIS A 45 16.65 12.18 7.35
CA HIS A 45 17.86 11.75 6.67
C HIS A 45 17.51 11.10 5.33
N ILE A 46 17.87 11.78 4.23
CA ILE A 46 17.69 11.28 2.87
C ILE A 46 18.74 10.18 2.60
N GLN A 47 18.31 9.05 2.04
CA GLN A 47 19.16 7.88 1.79
C GLN A 47 19.64 7.78 0.34
N VAL A 48 19.03 8.54 -0.57
CA VAL A 48 19.29 8.50 -2.01
C VAL A 48 20.20 9.64 -2.46
N ARG A 49 20.83 9.47 -3.64
CA ARG A 49 21.72 10.44 -4.27
C ARG A 49 21.15 10.93 -5.60
N ASP A 50 21.59 12.12 -6.00
CA ASP A 50 21.25 12.66 -7.32
C ASP A 50 21.83 11.78 -8.43
N GLY A 51 21.01 11.45 -9.42
CA GLY A 51 21.38 10.54 -10.52
C GLY A 51 21.32 9.05 -10.18
N GLU A 52 20.94 8.67 -8.96
CA GLU A 52 20.73 7.28 -8.58
C GLU A 52 19.45 6.73 -9.22
N PHE A 53 19.50 5.52 -9.77
CA PHE A 53 18.31 4.80 -10.21
C PHE A 53 17.70 4.06 -9.01
N ILE A 54 16.40 4.21 -8.82
CA ILE A 54 15.68 3.61 -7.70
C ILE A 54 14.43 2.88 -8.20
N HIS A 55 14.13 1.75 -7.57
CA HIS A 55 12.88 1.03 -7.83
C HIS A 55 11.72 1.56 -6.99
N ALA A 56 10.50 1.42 -7.50
CA ALA A 56 9.28 1.63 -6.75
C ALA A 56 9.32 0.81 -5.45
N GLY A 57 8.91 1.44 -4.35
CA GLY A 57 8.89 0.87 -3.01
C GLY A 57 10.20 0.98 -2.22
N GLU A 58 11.30 1.39 -2.84
CA GLU A 58 12.54 1.66 -2.11
C GLU A 58 12.46 2.95 -1.29
N LYS A 59 13.25 3.02 -0.21
CA LYS A 59 13.21 4.14 0.74
C LYS A 59 14.00 5.34 0.22
N LEU A 60 13.35 6.49 0.21
CA LEU A 60 13.98 7.79 -0.01
C LEU A 60 14.56 8.36 1.29
N THR A 61 13.95 8.02 2.43
CA THR A 61 14.37 8.51 3.76
C THR A 61 14.52 7.39 4.77
N ASP A 62 15.19 7.70 5.87
CA ASP A 62 15.15 6.88 7.06
C ASP A 62 13.73 6.73 7.64
N GLY A 63 13.55 5.72 8.49
CA GLY A 63 12.30 5.45 9.20
C GLY A 63 11.63 4.11 8.83
N VAL A 64 10.43 3.94 9.37
CA VAL A 64 9.64 2.71 9.23
C VAL A 64 8.74 2.84 8.01
N VAL A 65 8.72 1.83 7.15
CA VAL A 65 7.86 1.82 5.96
C VAL A 65 6.41 1.63 6.40
N SER A 66 5.52 2.44 5.84
CA SER A 66 4.09 2.30 6.02
C SER A 66 3.57 1.10 5.23
N SER A 67 2.88 0.17 5.91
CA SER A 67 2.20 -0.95 5.23
C SER A 67 1.13 -0.48 4.25
N HIS A 68 0.53 0.69 4.46
CA HIS A 68 -0.45 1.25 3.52
C HIS A 68 0.22 1.72 2.24
N ASP A 69 1.43 2.28 2.34
CA ASP A 69 2.18 2.76 1.18
C ASP A 69 2.68 1.57 0.37
N VAL A 70 3.14 0.50 1.04
CA VAL A 70 3.48 -0.78 0.39
C VAL A 70 2.28 -1.34 -0.38
N LEU A 71 1.08 -1.32 0.20
CA LEU A 71 -0.12 -1.78 -0.50
C LEU A 71 -0.42 -0.94 -1.74
N LYS A 72 -0.37 0.38 -1.60
CA LYS A 72 -0.72 1.32 -2.67
C LYS A 72 0.26 1.24 -3.84
N ILE A 73 1.56 1.09 -3.55
CA ILE A 73 2.64 1.18 -4.53
C ILE A 73 2.98 -0.19 -5.11
N LEU A 74 3.16 -1.20 -4.25
CA LEU A 74 3.66 -2.52 -4.64
C LEU A 74 2.58 -3.61 -4.69
N GLY A 75 1.37 -3.29 -4.22
CA GLY A 75 0.22 -4.21 -4.25
C GLY A 75 0.20 -5.26 -3.13
N GLU A 76 -0.86 -6.08 -3.15
CA GLU A 76 -1.15 -7.06 -2.09
C GLU A 76 -0.02 -8.09 -1.90
N LYS A 77 0.57 -8.57 -3.00
CA LYS A 77 1.62 -9.60 -2.95
C LYS A 77 2.86 -9.10 -2.21
N ALA A 78 3.33 -7.90 -2.54
CA ALA A 78 4.47 -7.30 -1.87
C ALA A 78 4.15 -6.99 -0.39
N LEU A 79 2.93 -6.52 -0.11
CA LEU A 79 2.49 -6.30 1.27
C LEU A 79 2.52 -7.59 2.09
N HIS A 80 2.06 -8.71 1.53
CA HIS A 80 2.12 -10.02 2.22
C HIS A 80 3.55 -10.36 2.64
N TYR A 81 4.50 -10.32 1.72
CA TYR A 81 5.91 -10.61 2.03
C TYR A 81 6.49 -9.62 3.04
N TYR A 82 6.16 -8.34 2.89
CA TYR A 82 6.60 -7.31 3.83
C TYR A 82 6.11 -7.60 5.25
N LEU A 83 4.80 -7.83 5.45
CA LEU A 83 4.23 -8.09 6.77
C LEU A 83 4.76 -9.40 7.38
N ILE A 84 4.89 -10.47 6.59
CA ILE A 84 5.44 -11.73 7.08
C ILE A 84 6.89 -11.54 7.54
N SER A 85 7.72 -10.86 6.75
CA SER A 85 9.12 -10.58 7.10
C SER A 85 9.23 -9.77 8.39
N GLU A 86 8.49 -8.66 8.51
CA GLU A 86 8.52 -7.78 9.68
C GLU A 86 8.06 -8.50 10.95
N ILE A 87 6.96 -9.26 10.87
CA ILE A 87 6.45 -10.03 12.01
C ILE A 87 7.45 -11.13 12.41
N GLN A 88 8.00 -11.85 11.43
CA GLN A 88 8.99 -12.91 11.70
C GLN A 88 10.25 -12.36 12.36
N GLN A 89 10.73 -11.18 11.97
CA GLN A 89 11.88 -10.55 12.64
C GLN A 89 11.65 -10.33 14.13
N VAL A 90 10.45 -9.89 14.52
CA VAL A 90 10.10 -9.68 15.94
C VAL A 90 10.06 -11.01 16.71
N TYR A 91 9.43 -12.05 16.16
CA TYR A 91 9.34 -13.36 16.81
C TYR A 91 10.71 -14.05 16.92
N ARG A 92 11.52 -13.98 15.86
CA ARG A 92 12.91 -14.47 15.89
C ARG A 92 13.74 -13.75 16.96
N GLY A 93 13.56 -12.44 17.11
CA GLY A 93 14.22 -11.65 18.15
C GLY A 93 13.87 -12.08 19.57
N GLN A 94 12.71 -12.71 19.77
CA GLN A 94 12.26 -13.25 21.05
C GLN A 94 12.55 -14.75 21.21
N GLY A 95 13.21 -15.38 20.24
CA GLY A 95 13.51 -16.81 20.24
C GLY A 95 12.28 -17.71 20.00
N VAL A 96 11.18 -17.15 19.50
CA VAL A 96 9.95 -17.90 19.24
C VAL A 96 9.85 -18.23 17.76
N VAL A 97 9.63 -19.51 17.46
CA VAL A 97 9.42 -19.98 16.08
C VAL A 97 7.92 -20.00 15.78
N ILE A 98 7.52 -19.29 14.72
CA ILE A 98 6.14 -19.28 14.20
C ILE A 98 6.15 -19.65 12.72
N SER A 99 5.15 -20.40 12.28
CA SER A 99 4.99 -20.74 10.86
C SER A 99 4.43 -19.55 10.07
N ASP A 100 5.01 -19.29 8.90
CA ASP A 100 4.53 -18.27 7.95
C ASP A 100 3.04 -18.43 7.62
N LYS A 101 2.53 -19.67 7.55
CA LYS A 101 1.12 -19.95 7.23
C LYS A 101 0.16 -19.32 8.23
N HIS A 102 0.53 -19.24 9.51
CA HIS A 102 -0.32 -18.57 10.52
C HIS A 102 -0.39 -17.06 10.27
N ILE A 103 0.75 -16.44 9.98
CA ILE A 103 0.84 -15.01 9.69
C ILE A 103 0.09 -14.70 8.41
N GLU A 104 0.26 -15.52 7.37
CA GLU A 104 -0.42 -15.38 6.08
C GLU A 104 -1.95 -15.40 6.22
N VAL A 105 -2.49 -16.31 7.04
CA VAL A 105 -3.93 -16.38 7.30
C VAL A 105 -4.43 -15.09 7.94
N ILE A 106 -3.68 -14.53 8.91
CA ILE A 106 -4.04 -13.27 9.58
C ILE A 106 -3.99 -12.10 8.60
N VAL A 107 -2.91 -11.96 7.84
CA VAL A 107 -2.76 -10.88 6.83
C VAL A 107 -3.87 -10.97 5.78
N SER A 108 -4.23 -12.19 5.37
CA SER A 108 -5.36 -12.42 4.46
C SER A 108 -6.70 -11.96 5.05
N GLN A 109 -6.89 -12.05 6.38
CA GLN A 109 -8.08 -11.48 7.03
C GLN A 109 -8.09 -9.95 6.99
N MET A 110 -6.92 -9.32 7.13
CA MET A 110 -6.76 -7.87 7.14
C MET A 110 -7.04 -7.21 5.77
N LEU A 111 -6.97 -7.97 4.68
CA LEU A 111 -7.22 -7.53 3.29
C LEU A 111 -8.58 -8.00 2.73
N ARG A 112 -9.52 -8.38 3.61
CA ARG A 112 -10.84 -8.90 3.19
C ARG A 112 -11.78 -7.86 2.62
N GLN A 113 -11.52 -6.58 2.83
CA GLN A 113 -12.38 -5.49 2.39
C GLN A 113 -11.70 -4.64 1.31
N VAL A 114 -12.53 -4.10 0.43
CA VAL A 114 -12.13 -3.15 -0.59
C VAL A 114 -12.95 -1.87 -0.40
N LYS A 115 -12.37 -0.74 -0.75
CA LYS A 115 -13.07 0.55 -0.75
C LYS A 115 -13.51 0.87 -2.16
N VAL A 116 -14.78 1.13 -2.34
CA VAL A 116 -15.36 1.46 -3.64
C VAL A 116 -14.84 2.83 -4.07
N VAL A 117 -14.28 2.91 -5.27
CA VAL A 117 -13.78 4.13 -5.90
C VAL A 117 -14.81 4.65 -6.91
N ASP A 118 -15.43 3.73 -7.65
CA ASP A 118 -16.48 4.02 -8.62
C ASP A 118 -17.55 2.93 -8.49
N SER A 119 -18.81 3.34 -8.43
CA SER A 119 -19.96 2.43 -8.32
C SER A 119 -20.37 1.77 -9.63
N GLY A 120 -20.02 2.35 -10.79
CA GLY A 120 -20.47 1.89 -12.11
C GLY A 120 -21.99 1.72 -12.15
N HIS A 121 -22.47 0.59 -12.67
CA HIS A 121 -23.89 0.20 -12.64
C HIS A 121 -24.24 -0.73 -11.48
N THR A 122 -23.39 -0.86 -10.47
CA THR A 122 -23.68 -1.66 -9.27
C THR A 122 -24.53 -0.87 -8.27
N LYS A 123 -24.96 -1.54 -7.21
CA LYS A 123 -25.63 -0.95 -6.04
C LYS A 123 -24.67 -0.44 -4.97
N PHE A 124 -23.37 -0.38 -5.25
CA PHE A 124 -22.38 0.11 -4.30
C PHE A 124 -22.41 1.62 -4.19
N ILE A 125 -21.94 2.15 -3.06
CA ILE A 125 -21.77 3.58 -2.83
C ILE A 125 -20.26 3.86 -2.84
N GLU A 126 -19.86 4.92 -3.54
CA GLU A 126 -18.47 5.37 -3.55
C GLU A 126 -17.99 5.72 -2.14
N GLY A 127 -16.80 5.26 -1.79
CA GLY A 127 -16.22 5.40 -0.46
C GLY A 127 -16.58 4.31 0.53
N ASP A 128 -17.59 3.47 0.25
CA ASP A 128 -17.96 2.39 1.15
C ASP A 128 -16.90 1.29 1.21
N LEU A 129 -16.77 0.71 2.41
CA LEU A 129 -15.99 -0.50 2.64
C LEU A 129 -16.90 -1.72 2.47
N VAL A 130 -16.60 -2.53 1.47
CA VAL A 130 -17.36 -3.73 1.15
C VAL A 130 -16.47 -4.97 1.20
N SER A 131 -17.06 -6.11 1.56
CA SER A 131 -16.38 -7.40 1.49
C SER A 131 -15.92 -7.69 0.06
N ARG A 132 -14.64 -8.05 -0.11
CA ARG A 132 -14.05 -8.37 -1.43
C ARG A 132 -14.82 -9.48 -2.16
N ARG A 133 -15.41 -10.41 -1.39
CA ARG A 133 -16.28 -11.46 -1.93
C ARG A 133 -17.56 -10.86 -2.53
N LYS A 134 -18.30 -10.06 -1.74
CA LYS A 134 -19.54 -9.41 -2.20
C LYS A 134 -19.30 -8.49 -3.39
N PHE A 135 -18.20 -7.74 -3.36
CA PHE A 135 -17.78 -6.87 -4.46
C PHE A 135 -17.60 -7.67 -5.77
N ARG A 136 -16.85 -8.77 -5.71
CA ARG A 136 -16.63 -9.65 -6.85
C ARG A 136 -17.93 -10.26 -7.39
N GLU A 137 -18.77 -10.79 -6.50
CA GLU A 137 -20.04 -11.41 -6.87
C GLU A 137 -20.99 -10.43 -7.58
N GLU A 138 -21.09 -9.19 -7.10
CA GLU A 138 -21.92 -8.15 -7.73
C GLU A 138 -21.34 -7.69 -9.06
N ASN A 139 -20.02 -7.49 -9.17
CA ASN A 139 -19.38 -7.14 -10.43
C ASN A 139 -19.56 -8.23 -11.48
N GLU A 140 -19.38 -9.51 -11.13
CA GLU A 140 -19.64 -10.65 -12.02
C GLU A 140 -21.10 -10.70 -12.48
N ARG A 141 -22.05 -10.25 -11.65
CA ARG A 141 -23.46 -10.13 -12.04
C ARG A 141 -23.66 -9.00 -13.06
N ILE A 142 -23.10 -7.81 -12.82
CA ILE A 142 -23.25 -6.65 -13.69
C ILE A 142 -22.59 -6.88 -15.06
N ILE A 143 -21.38 -7.47 -15.08
CA ILE A 143 -20.68 -7.82 -16.32
C ILE A 143 -21.52 -8.78 -17.17
N ARG A 144 -22.16 -9.79 -16.55
CA ARG A 144 -23.05 -10.73 -17.26
C ARG A 144 -24.29 -10.05 -17.84
N MET A 145 -24.72 -8.93 -17.28
CA MET A 145 -25.82 -8.12 -17.79
C MET A 145 -25.37 -7.08 -18.83
N GLY A 146 -24.08 -7.03 -19.17
CA GLY A 146 -23.53 -6.06 -20.11
C GLY A 146 -23.35 -4.65 -19.52
N GLY A 147 -23.40 -4.50 -18.20
CA GLY A 147 -23.20 -3.22 -17.53
C GLY A 147 -21.74 -2.98 -17.13
N GLU A 148 -21.46 -1.75 -16.70
CA GLU A 148 -20.14 -1.33 -16.21
C GLU A 148 -19.95 -1.78 -14.74
N PRO A 149 -18.92 -2.60 -14.44
CA PRO A 149 -18.64 -3.03 -13.08
C PRO A 149 -18.13 -1.88 -12.21
N ALA A 150 -18.28 -2.00 -10.90
CA ALA A 150 -17.67 -1.07 -9.95
C ALA A 150 -16.14 -1.22 -9.93
N ILE A 151 -15.45 -0.13 -9.58
CA ILE A 151 -14.01 -0.08 -9.34
C ILE A 151 -13.77 0.09 -7.84
N ALA A 152 -12.81 -0.65 -7.30
CA ALA A 152 -12.45 -0.54 -5.89
C ALA A 152 -10.94 -0.68 -5.69
N GLU A 153 -10.45 -0.09 -4.61
CA GLU A 153 -9.07 -0.19 -4.15
C GLU A 153 -8.98 -1.15 -2.96
N PRO A 154 -7.93 -1.99 -2.87
CA PRO A 154 -7.71 -2.84 -1.70
C PRO A 154 -7.42 -1.97 -0.47
N VAL A 155 -7.96 -2.36 0.69
CA VAL A 155 -7.72 -1.66 1.95
C VAL A 155 -7.13 -2.60 2.99
N LEU A 156 -6.02 -2.18 3.59
CA LEU A 156 -5.45 -2.85 4.75
C LEU A 156 -6.15 -2.39 6.02
N LEU A 157 -6.79 -3.31 6.74
CA LEU A 157 -7.44 -3.04 8.01
C LEU A 157 -6.66 -3.63 9.18
N GLY A 158 -6.62 -2.90 10.30
CA GLY A 158 -6.13 -3.46 11.56
C GLY A 158 -6.98 -4.65 12.01
N VAL A 159 -6.37 -5.60 12.72
CA VAL A 159 -7.01 -6.87 13.13
C VAL A 159 -8.35 -6.69 13.83
N THR A 160 -8.49 -5.70 14.72
CA THR A 160 -9.75 -5.42 15.44
C THR A 160 -10.86 -4.97 14.49
N ARG A 161 -10.54 -4.10 13.53
CA ARG A 161 -11.51 -3.59 12.57
C ARG A 161 -11.88 -4.66 11.54
N ALA A 162 -10.90 -5.46 11.12
CA ALA A 162 -11.11 -6.61 10.25
C ALA A 162 -12.04 -7.67 10.90
N ALA A 163 -11.93 -7.87 12.22
CA ALA A 163 -12.79 -8.80 12.95
C ALA A 163 -14.25 -8.31 13.02
N ILE A 164 -14.48 -7.01 13.25
CA ILE A 164 -15.83 -6.41 13.31
C ILE A 164 -16.50 -6.40 11.92
N GLY A 165 -15.73 -6.17 10.87
CA GLY A 165 -16.23 -6.12 9.48
C GLY A 165 -16.48 -7.49 8.84
N SER A 166 -16.41 -8.59 9.60
CA SER A 166 -16.62 -9.95 9.07
C SER A 166 -18.10 -10.20 8.77
N ASP A 167 -18.37 -10.81 7.61
CA ASP A 167 -19.72 -11.18 7.11
C ASP A 167 -20.40 -12.32 7.94
N SER A 168 -20.01 -12.55 9.19
CA SER A 168 -20.36 -13.76 9.97
C SER A 168 -21.18 -13.48 11.23
N VAL A 169 -22.10 -12.51 11.15
CA VAL A 169 -23.16 -12.31 12.15
C VAL A 169 -24.50 -12.64 11.52
#